data_AF-A0A4U5PVE4-F1
#
_entry.id   AF-A0A4U5PVE4-F1
#
_cell.length_a   1.000
_cell.length_b   1.000
_cell.length_c   1.000
_cell.angle_alpha   90.00
_cell.angle_beta   90.00
_cell.angle_gamma   90.00
#
_symmetry.space_group_name_H-M   'P 1'
#
loop_
_entity.id
_entity.type
_entity.pdbx_description
1 polymer ?
#
loop_
_entity_poly.entity_id
_entity_poly.type
_entity_poly.pdbx_seq_one_letter_code
_entity_poly.pdbx_strand_id
1 'polypeptide(L)'
;MERQQELLSTEIGNRGVENSGPYAGYLNFSVRVLRGLPDFLNSANLKYFEPGYSYLLSPMFYFLTAPVLIVILSAQIGKLFIWQDFCLKRDPVDALFIVGFLGLIIYIYLDLTPPSTYLVDFACFRAPDELKITEDELIELANKSGKFNDAAIKFQHRALKNSGIGDETYMPRIVFQPGHKITLKDGREEAAMVMFGAVDDLPAATKIRPKDINILIVNCGILNTIPSLSSM
;
A
#
# COMPACT_ATOMS: atom_id res chain seq x y z
N MET A 1 -16.74 -42.52 -21.04
CA MET A 1 -16.11 -41.92 -19.85
C MET A 1 -15.86 -40.45 -20.18
N GLU A 2 -16.91 -39.64 -20.31
CA GLU A 2 -17.57 -38.89 -19.21
C GLU A 2 -16.55 -38.04 -18.43
N ARG A 3 -16.28 -36.81 -18.88
CA ARG A 3 -16.94 -35.52 -18.53
C ARG A 3 -16.63 -35.08 -17.09
N GLN A 4 -15.66 -34.18 -16.93
CA GLN A 4 -15.65 -33.23 -15.81
C GLN A 4 -15.05 -31.90 -16.25
N GLN A 5 -15.84 -31.23 -17.08
CA GLN A 5 -15.83 -29.79 -17.25
C GLN A 5 -16.52 -29.22 -16.00
N GLU A 6 -15.77 -28.97 -14.92
CA GLU A 6 -16.21 -28.12 -13.80
C GLU A 6 -15.91 -26.67 -14.21
N LEU A 7 -16.76 -26.03 -15.01
CA LEU A 7 -17.99 -25.33 -14.59
C LEU A 7 -17.71 -24.27 -13.51
N LEU A 8 -16.93 -23.25 -13.85
CA LEU A 8 -17.07 -21.91 -13.27
C LEU A 8 -18.40 -21.30 -13.75
N SER A 9 -19.52 -21.85 -13.29
CA SER A 9 -20.83 -21.22 -13.43
C SER A 9 -21.23 -20.64 -12.09
N THR A 10 -21.34 -19.32 -12.03
CA THR A 10 -22.08 -18.63 -10.98
C THR A 10 -23.56 -18.98 -11.14
N GLU A 11 -24.08 -19.83 -10.27
CA GLU A 11 -25.52 -20.13 -10.26
C GLU A 11 -26.25 -18.94 -9.62
N ILE A 12 -26.83 -18.08 -10.47
CA ILE A 12 -27.67 -16.96 -10.05
C ILE A 12 -29.06 -17.53 -9.74
N GLY A 13 -29.34 -17.76 -8.46
CA GLY A 13 -30.67 -18.12 -8.00
C GLY A 13 -31.58 -16.89 -7.99
N ASN A 14 -32.49 -16.80 -8.97
CA ASN A 14 -33.48 -15.73 -9.03
C ASN A 14 -34.62 -16.04 -8.04
N ARG A 15 -34.77 -15.24 -6.98
CA ARG A 15 -35.84 -15.45 -5.97
C ARG A 15 -37.14 -14.70 -6.30
N GLY A 16 -37.19 -13.98 -7.41
CA GLY A 16 -38.35 -13.16 -7.75
C GLY A 16 -38.54 -12.00 -6.77
N VAL A 17 -39.69 -11.33 -6.89
CA VAL A 17 -40.05 -10.16 -6.07
C VAL A 17 -40.77 -10.64 -4.80
N GLU A 18 -40.22 -10.32 -3.63
CA GLU A 18 -40.91 -10.58 -2.36
C GLU A 18 -42.04 -9.57 -2.16
N ASN A 19 -43.24 -10.08 -1.83
CA ASN A 19 -44.47 -9.27 -1.72
C ASN A 19 -44.64 -8.60 -0.35
N SER A 20 -43.72 -8.80 0.60
CA SER A 20 -43.79 -8.21 1.95
C SER A 20 -42.44 -8.22 2.67
N GLY A 21 -42.13 -7.15 3.41
CA GLY A 21 -40.88 -6.94 4.15
C GLY A 21 -40.22 -5.61 3.79
N PRO A 22 -39.13 -5.20 4.49
CA PRO A 22 -38.45 -3.91 4.25
C PRO A 22 -37.82 -3.79 2.85
N TYR A 23 -37.80 -4.87 2.06
CA TYR A 23 -37.28 -4.94 0.70
C TYR A 23 -38.34 -5.37 -0.34
N ALA A 24 -39.64 -5.29 0.00
CA ALA A 24 -40.71 -5.64 -0.92
C ALA A 24 -40.68 -4.73 -2.17
N GLY A 25 -40.74 -5.34 -3.36
CA GLY A 25 -40.69 -4.64 -4.65
C GLY A 25 -39.31 -4.53 -5.31
N TYR A 26 -38.23 -5.00 -4.68
CA TYR A 26 -36.89 -5.01 -5.26
C TYR A 26 -36.49 -6.39 -5.81
N LEU A 27 -35.71 -6.40 -6.91
CA LEU A 27 -35.22 -7.62 -7.54
C LEU A 27 -34.11 -8.25 -6.67
N ASN A 28 -34.44 -9.27 -5.88
CA ASN A 28 -33.49 -9.96 -5.01
C ASN A 28 -32.82 -11.12 -5.77
N PHE A 29 -31.51 -11.00 -6.05
CA PHE A 29 -30.68 -12.11 -6.50
C PHE A 29 -29.72 -12.54 -5.40
N SER A 30 -29.61 -13.87 -5.20
CA SER A 30 -28.71 -14.47 -4.24
C SER A 30 -27.53 -15.08 -4.99
N VAL A 31 -26.33 -14.56 -4.74
CA VAL A 31 -25.08 -15.18 -5.23
C VAL A 31 -24.58 -16.12 -4.14
N ARG A 32 -24.73 -17.43 -4.35
CA ARG A 32 -24.07 -18.42 -3.49
C ARG A 32 -22.60 -18.50 -3.89
N VAL A 33 -21.74 -17.82 -3.14
CA VAL A 33 -20.30 -18.01 -3.24
C VAL A 33 -19.98 -19.32 -2.51
N LEU A 34 -19.61 -20.36 -3.25
CA LEU A 34 -19.06 -21.57 -2.65
C LEU A 34 -17.78 -21.15 -1.91
N ARG A 35 -17.78 -21.25 -0.58
CA ARG A 35 -16.58 -21.00 0.25
C ARG A 35 -15.57 -22.11 -0.03
N GLY A 36 -14.74 -21.87 -1.02
CA GLY A 36 -13.61 -22.70 -1.39
C GLY A 36 -12.48 -21.84 -1.93
N LEU A 37 -12.18 -20.71 -1.28
CA LEU A 37 -10.84 -20.15 -1.44
C LEU A 37 -9.92 -21.10 -0.67
N PRO A 38 -8.92 -21.75 -1.30
CA PRO A 38 -7.94 -22.50 -0.55
C PRO A 38 -7.27 -21.55 0.45
N ASP A 39 -7.22 -21.96 1.72
CA ASP A 39 -6.51 -21.25 2.78
C ASP A 39 -5.02 -21.15 2.41
N PHE A 40 -4.63 -20.07 1.73
CA PHE A 40 -3.22 -19.77 1.40
C PHE A 40 -2.37 -19.56 2.66
N LEU A 41 -2.99 -19.44 3.84
CA LEU A 41 -2.30 -19.40 5.14
C LEU A 41 -1.82 -20.78 5.62
N ASN A 42 -2.30 -21.89 5.03
CA ASN A 42 -1.95 -23.24 5.46
C ASN A 42 -1.04 -24.00 4.47
N SER A 43 -0.61 -23.39 3.36
CA SER A 43 0.23 -24.04 2.36
C SER A 43 1.56 -23.33 2.11
N ALA A 44 2.30 -23.05 3.18
CA ALA A 44 3.76 -22.99 3.09
C ALA A 44 4.37 -23.14 4.49
N ASN A 45 5.32 -24.04 4.61
CA ASN A 45 6.21 -24.27 5.75
C ASN A 45 7.13 -23.06 6.07
N LEU A 46 6.62 -21.82 6.00
CA LEU A 46 7.39 -20.58 6.22
C LEU A 46 7.20 -19.99 7.63
N LYS A 47 6.24 -20.50 8.41
CA LYS A 47 5.92 -19.99 9.77
C LYS A 47 7.08 -20.07 10.77
N TYR A 48 8.13 -20.85 10.47
CA TYR A 48 9.32 -20.99 11.31
C TYR A 48 10.63 -20.54 10.63
N PHE A 49 10.62 -20.22 9.33
CA PHE A 49 11.81 -19.74 8.63
C PHE A 49 11.96 -18.21 8.69
N GLU A 50 10.85 -17.46 8.65
CA GLU A 50 10.86 -15.99 8.78
C GLU A 50 11.36 -15.49 10.14
N PRO A 51 10.93 -16.06 11.29
CA PRO A 51 11.42 -15.59 12.59
C PRO A 51 12.90 -15.88 12.78
N GLY A 52 13.39 -17.03 12.30
CA GLY A 52 14.78 -17.45 12.47
C GLY A 52 15.77 -16.53 11.76
N TYR A 53 15.45 -16.12 10.53
CA TYR A 53 16.28 -15.17 9.76
C TYR A 53 16.20 -13.75 10.34
N SER A 54 15.00 -13.33 10.76
CA SER A 54 14.80 -12.01 11.36
C SER A 54 15.48 -11.87 12.73
N TYR A 55 15.69 -12.97 13.47
CA TYR A 55 16.48 -12.99 14.71
C TYR A 55 17.99 -12.98 14.44
N LEU A 56 18.47 -13.70 13.42
CA LEU A 56 19.89 -13.74 13.06
C LEU A 56 20.41 -12.41 12.49
N LEU A 57 19.58 -11.66 11.76
CA LEU A 57 19.89 -10.29 11.29
C LEU A 57 19.45 -9.18 12.27
N SER A 58 18.94 -9.54 13.45
CA SER A 58 18.55 -8.53 14.42
C SER A 58 19.79 -7.74 14.91
N PRO A 59 19.68 -6.43 15.20
CA PRO A 59 20.76 -5.65 15.80
C PRO A 59 21.35 -6.29 17.07
N MET A 60 20.56 -7.12 17.76
CA MET A 60 20.95 -7.88 18.94
C MET A 60 22.04 -8.93 18.65
N PHE A 61 22.00 -9.58 17.49
CA PHE A 61 23.04 -10.54 17.08
C PHE A 61 24.38 -9.84 16.81
N TYR A 62 24.33 -8.65 16.19
CA TYR A 62 25.50 -7.79 16.02
C TYR A 62 26.09 -7.35 17.37
N PHE A 63 25.27 -6.99 18.36
CA PHE A 63 25.72 -6.67 19.71
C PHE A 63 26.40 -7.85 20.44
N LEU A 64 25.98 -9.09 20.18
CA LEU A 64 26.56 -10.27 20.81
C LEU A 64 27.87 -10.71 20.14
N THR A 65 27.94 -10.61 18.81
CA THR A 65 29.09 -11.09 18.02
C THR A 65 30.21 -10.05 17.88
N ALA A 66 29.88 -8.75 17.83
CA ALA A 66 30.86 -7.66 17.74
C ALA A 66 31.90 -7.66 18.88
N PRO A 67 31.55 -7.80 20.18
CA PRO A 67 32.55 -7.79 21.25
C PRO A 67 33.49 -9.00 21.18
N VAL A 68 32.99 -10.17 20.76
CA VAL A 68 33.82 -11.36 20.55
C VAL A 68 34.83 -11.13 19.42
N LEU A 69 34.39 -10.54 18.31
CA LEU A 69 35.27 -10.15 17.21
C LEU A 69 36.31 -9.11 17.66
N ILE A 70 35.91 -8.09 18.43
CA ILE A 70 36.80 -7.05 18.97
C ILE A 70 37.87 -7.66 19.89
N VAL A 71 37.52 -8.65 20.73
CA VAL A 71 38.49 -9.35 21.58
C VAL A 71 39.47 -10.19 20.76
N ILE A 72 39.00 -10.89 19.73
CA ILE A 72 39.86 -11.66 18.82
C ILE A 72 40.82 -10.72 18.05
N LEU A 73 40.31 -9.56 17.61
CA LEU A 73 41.08 -8.54 16.91
C LEU A 73 42.11 -7.87 17.81
N SER A 74 41.76 -7.53 19.05
CA SER A 74 42.69 -6.90 20.00
C SER A 74 43.80 -7.87 20.42
N ALA A 75 43.50 -9.17 20.55
CA ALA A 75 44.50 -10.19 20.82
C ALA A 75 45.48 -10.40 19.64
N GLN A 76 44.99 -10.34 18.39
CA GLN A 76 45.82 -10.45 17.19
C GLN A 76 46.64 -9.19 16.91
N ILE A 77 46.06 -8.00 17.09
CA ILE A 77 46.76 -6.71 16.97
C ILE A 77 47.82 -6.60 18.07
N GLY A 78 47.54 -7.07 19.28
CA GLY A 78 48.52 -7.15 20.37
C GLY A 78 49.74 -8.02 20.00
N LYS A 79 49.53 -9.14 19.29
CA LYS A 79 50.64 -9.95 18.74
C LYS A 79 51.43 -9.22 17.66
N LEU A 80 50.76 -8.49 16.77
CA LEU A 80 51.38 -7.65 15.74
C LEU A 80 52.21 -6.50 16.32
N PHE A 81 51.76 -5.88 17.42
CA PHE A 81 52.42 -4.71 18.02
C PHE A 81 53.62 -5.08 18.91
N ILE A 82 53.64 -6.29 19.49
CA ILE A 82 54.76 -6.79 20.31
C ILE A 82 55.97 -7.19 19.41
N TRP A 83 55.77 -7.46 18.12
CA TRP A 83 56.81 -7.85 17.17
C TRP A 83 57.22 -6.71 16.24
N GLN A 84 57.82 -5.66 16.79
CA GLN A 84 58.39 -4.53 16.02
C GLN A 84 59.66 -4.90 15.21
N ASP A 85 59.90 -6.17 14.85
CA ASP A 85 61.11 -6.61 14.13
C ASP A 85 60.90 -7.57 12.95
N PHE A 86 59.68 -7.93 12.54
CA PHE A 86 59.46 -8.87 11.43
C PHE A 86 59.21 -8.18 10.07
N CYS A 87 60.24 -7.49 9.56
CA CYS A 87 60.38 -7.34 8.13
C CYS A 87 60.69 -8.72 7.50
N LEU A 88 59.84 -9.16 6.57
CA LEU A 88 60.11 -10.22 5.58
C LEU A 88 59.75 -11.70 5.89
N LYS A 89 58.80 -12.01 6.79
CA LYS A 89 58.14 -13.34 6.80
C LYS A 89 56.65 -13.19 7.07
N ARG A 90 55.89 -12.95 5.99
CA ARG A 90 54.42 -12.91 6.03
C ARG A 90 53.93 -14.36 6.07
N ASP A 91 53.58 -14.87 7.24
CA ASP A 91 52.99 -16.19 7.34
C ASP A 91 51.62 -16.19 6.60
N PRO A 92 51.32 -17.21 5.79
CA PRO A 92 50.11 -17.25 4.96
C PRO A 92 48.81 -17.18 5.79
N VAL A 93 48.89 -17.56 7.07
CA VAL A 93 47.79 -17.48 8.04
C VAL A 93 47.39 -16.03 8.37
N ASP A 94 48.34 -15.10 8.49
CA ASP A 94 48.04 -13.70 8.78
C ASP A 94 47.43 -13.00 7.55
N ALA A 95 47.88 -13.37 6.35
CA ALA A 95 47.27 -12.90 5.11
C ALA A 95 45.82 -13.39 4.97
N LEU A 96 45.54 -14.66 5.29
CA LEU A 96 44.19 -15.22 5.29
C LEU A 96 43.28 -14.53 6.33
N PHE A 97 43.81 -14.20 7.50
CA PHE A 97 43.07 -13.47 8.53
C PHE A 97 42.69 -12.06 8.08
N ILE A 98 43.63 -11.31 7.50
CA ILE A 98 43.36 -9.96 6.98
C ILE A 98 42.30 -10.00 5.86
N VAL A 99 42.39 -10.96 4.93
CA VAL A 99 41.41 -11.12 3.85
C VAL A 99 40.04 -11.51 4.39
N GLY A 100 39.98 -12.43 5.36
CA GLY A 100 38.73 -12.81 6.02
C GLY A 100 38.09 -11.65 6.79
N PHE A 101 38.91 -10.84 7.46
CA PHE A 101 38.46 -9.65 8.18
C PHE A 101 37.92 -8.57 7.23
N LEU A 102 38.63 -8.30 6.13
CA LEU A 102 38.18 -7.36 5.11
C LEU A 102 36.88 -7.85 4.45
N GLY A 103 36.77 -9.14 4.16
CA GLY A 103 35.55 -9.77 3.64
C GLY A 103 34.38 -9.67 4.62
N LEU A 104 34.62 -9.86 5.92
CA LEU A 104 33.60 -9.68 6.96
C LEU A 104 33.13 -8.23 7.05
N ILE A 105 34.05 -7.26 7.01
CA ILE A 105 33.70 -5.82 6.98
C ILE A 105 32.84 -5.51 5.76
N ILE A 106 33.21 -6.01 4.57
CA ILE A 106 32.44 -5.78 3.34
C ILE A 106 31.05 -6.42 3.44
N TYR A 107 30.95 -7.66 3.94
CA TYR A 107 29.67 -8.34 4.14
C TYR A 107 28.76 -7.56 5.08
N ILE A 108 29.28 -7.16 6.24
CA ILE A 108 28.55 -6.36 7.23
C ILE A 108 28.14 -5.00 6.64
N TYR A 109 29.01 -4.35 5.87
CA TYR A 109 28.69 -3.09 5.20
C TYR A 109 27.55 -3.26 4.19
N LEU A 110 27.56 -4.32 3.38
CA LEU A 110 26.50 -4.61 2.42
C LEU A 110 25.17 -4.98 3.10
N ASP A 111 25.20 -5.72 4.20
CA ASP A 111 24.00 -6.13 4.95
C ASP A 111 23.40 -4.99 5.78
N LEU A 112 24.24 -4.14 6.36
CA LEU A 112 23.82 -2.94 7.09
C LEU A 112 23.38 -1.80 6.17
N THR A 113 23.73 -1.85 4.88
CA THR A 113 23.27 -0.85 3.92
C THR A 113 21.85 -1.20 3.51
N PRO A 114 20.83 -0.46 3.97
CA PRO A 114 19.46 -0.75 3.59
C PRO A 114 19.33 -0.64 2.06
N PRO A 115 18.59 -1.56 1.41
CA PRO A 115 18.33 -1.45 -0.01
C PRO A 115 17.65 -0.11 -0.29
N SER A 116 18.13 0.60 -1.29
CA SER A 116 17.56 1.89 -1.67
C SER A 116 16.16 1.69 -2.27
N THR A 117 15.19 2.46 -1.80
CA THR A 117 13.83 2.48 -2.35
C THR A 117 13.75 3.54 -3.45
N TYR A 118 13.29 3.13 -4.62
CA TYR A 118 13.16 4.01 -5.78
C TYR A 118 11.70 4.14 -6.19
N LEU A 119 11.31 5.35 -6.58
CA LEU A 119 10.05 5.57 -7.29
C LEU A 119 10.25 5.14 -8.74
N VAL A 120 9.57 4.06 -9.14
CA VAL A 120 9.64 3.57 -10.53
C VAL A 120 8.74 4.39 -11.43
N ASP A 121 7.53 4.70 -10.99
CA ASP A 121 6.53 5.43 -11.77
C ASP A 121 5.45 6.04 -10.86
N PHE A 122 4.67 6.96 -11.40
CA PHE A 122 3.52 7.58 -10.73
C PHE A 122 2.37 7.81 -11.72
N ALA A 123 1.15 7.76 -11.21
CA ALA A 123 -0.06 8.10 -11.96
C ALA A 123 -0.96 8.99 -11.12
N CYS A 124 -1.73 9.84 -11.78
CA CYS A 124 -2.69 10.72 -11.14
C CYS A 124 -4.01 10.65 -11.89
N PHE A 125 -5.09 10.42 -11.15
CA PHE A 125 -6.42 10.46 -11.73
C PHE A 125 -6.83 11.89 -12.04
N ARG A 126 -7.26 12.14 -13.29
CA ARG A 126 -7.98 13.34 -13.68
C ARG A 126 -9.46 13.01 -13.83
N ALA A 127 -10.29 13.68 -13.04
CA ALA A 127 -11.73 13.49 -13.10
C ALA A 127 -12.32 13.96 -14.46
N PRO A 128 -13.45 13.39 -14.90
CA PRO A 128 -14.16 13.86 -16.09
C PRO A 128 -14.58 15.33 -15.98
N ASP A 129 -14.62 16.03 -17.11
CA ASP A 129 -14.99 17.46 -17.16
C ASP A 129 -16.43 17.73 -16.65
N GLU A 130 -17.30 16.71 -16.61
CA GLU A 130 -18.63 16.80 -15.96
C GLU A 130 -18.57 17.13 -14.47
N LEU A 131 -17.45 16.84 -13.82
CA LEU A 131 -17.22 17.10 -12.40
C LEU A 131 -16.41 18.37 -12.15
N LYS A 132 -16.04 19.09 -13.21
CA LYS A 132 -15.33 20.37 -13.14
C LYS A 132 -16.29 21.46 -12.64
N ILE A 133 -15.79 22.36 -11.82
CA ILE A 133 -16.58 23.42 -11.20
C ILE A 133 -15.78 24.71 -11.03
N THR A 134 -16.45 25.84 -11.26
CA THR A 134 -15.95 27.18 -10.99
C THR A 134 -16.21 27.61 -9.54
N GLU A 135 -15.51 28.64 -9.05
CA GLU A 135 -15.77 29.20 -7.72
C GLU A 135 -17.23 29.66 -7.56
N ASP A 136 -17.73 30.38 -8.57
CA ASP A 136 -19.08 30.96 -8.55
C ASP A 136 -20.16 29.88 -8.53
N GLU A 137 -20.02 28.82 -9.35
CA GLU A 137 -20.94 27.68 -9.36
C GLU A 137 -20.95 26.93 -8.02
N LEU A 138 -19.78 26.75 -7.39
CA LEU A 138 -19.69 26.10 -6.08
C LEU A 138 -20.44 26.90 -5.02
N ILE A 139 -20.30 28.23 -5.02
CA ILE A 139 -21.03 29.12 -4.11
C ILE A 139 -22.53 29.11 -4.41
N GLU A 140 -22.93 29.07 -5.68
CA GLU A 140 -24.34 28.94 -6.06
C GLU A 140 -24.95 27.62 -5.56
N LEU A 141 -24.25 26.50 -5.73
CA LEU A 141 -24.67 25.19 -5.23
C LEU A 141 -24.74 25.16 -3.70
N ALA A 142 -23.77 25.77 -3.01
CA ALA A 142 -23.78 25.86 -1.55
C ALA A 142 -25.00 26.67 -1.03
N ASN A 143 -25.37 27.76 -1.72
CA ASN A 143 -26.59 28.51 -1.42
C ASN A 143 -27.85 27.67 -1.67
N LYS A 144 -27.93 27.00 -2.83
CA LYS A 144 -29.07 26.14 -3.20
C LYS A 144 -29.24 24.93 -2.27
N SER A 145 -28.15 24.46 -1.65
CA SER A 145 -28.21 23.29 -0.78
C SER A 145 -29.01 23.55 0.50
N GLY A 146 -29.18 24.82 0.91
CA GLY A 146 -29.88 25.20 2.15
C GLY A 146 -29.20 24.72 3.43
N LYS A 147 -27.95 24.26 3.37
CA LYS A 147 -27.20 23.69 4.52
C LYS A 147 -26.36 24.74 5.24
N PHE A 148 -26.16 25.91 4.64
CA PHE A 148 -25.29 26.97 5.12
C PHE A 148 -26.09 28.26 5.29
N ASN A 149 -25.74 29.05 6.30
CA ASN A 149 -26.27 30.40 6.46
C ASN A 149 -25.41 31.41 5.68
N ASP A 150 -25.91 32.63 5.50
CA ASP A 150 -25.23 33.68 4.73
C ASP A 150 -23.82 33.99 5.25
N ALA A 151 -23.58 33.88 6.56
CA ALA A 151 -22.26 34.11 7.15
C ALA A 151 -21.26 33.01 6.74
N ALA A 152 -21.69 31.74 6.76
CA ALA A 152 -20.88 30.60 6.33
C ALA A 152 -20.59 30.66 4.82
N ILE A 153 -21.57 31.04 4.00
CA ILE A 153 -21.37 31.23 2.55
C ILE A 153 -20.33 32.33 2.29
N LYS A 154 -20.46 33.49 2.96
CA LYS A 154 -19.47 34.58 2.83
C LYS A 154 -18.07 34.15 3.26
N PHE A 155 -17.97 33.32 4.30
CA PHE A 155 -16.71 32.77 4.75
C PHE A 155 -16.12 31.80 3.72
N GLN A 156 -16.91 30.86 3.19
CA GLN A 156 -16.49 29.92 2.16
C GLN A 156 -15.98 30.63 0.90
N HIS A 157 -16.73 31.61 0.39
CA HIS A 157 -16.30 32.42 -0.75
C HIS A 157 -14.98 33.16 -0.47
N ARG A 158 -14.83 33.78 0.72
CA ARG A 158 -13.56 34.40 1.09
C ARG A 158 -12.41 33.38 1.19
N ALA A 159 -12.68 32.18 1.70
CA ALA A 159 -11.67 31.13 1.79
C ALA A 159 -11.26 30.64 0.40
N LEU A 160 -12.22 30.45 -0.52
CA LEU A 160 -11.96 30.05 -1.90
C LEU A 160 -11.10 31.09 -2.62
N LYS A 161 -11.44 32.39 -2.56
CA LYS A 161 -10.62 33.45 -3.17
C LYS A 161 -9.18 33.52 -2.69
N ASN A 162 -8.91 33.07 -1.47
CA ASN A 162 -7.57 33.10 -0.87
C ASN A 162 -6.85 31.74 -0.93
N SER A 163 -7.48 30.71 -1.49
CA SER A 163 -6.95 29.33 -1.48
C SER A 163 -5.96 29.04 -2.61
N GLY A 164 -5.95 29.86 -3.67
CA GLY A 164 -5.17 29.59 -4.89
C GLY A 164 -5.76 28.49 -5.77
N ILE A 165 -6.99 28.03 -5.47
CA ILE A 165 -7.74 27.06 -6.28
C ILE A 165 -8.37 27.80 -7.48
N GLY A 166 -8.13 27.30 -8.69
CA GLY A 166 -8.69 27.87 -9.92
C GLY A 166 -10.02 27.23 -10.32
N ASP A 167 -10.65 27.81 -11.35
CA ASP A 167 -11.92 27.36 -11.94
C ASP A 167 -11.83 26.03 -12.72
N GLU A 168 -10.67 25.37 -12.68
CA GLU A 168 -10.45 24.05 -13.26
C GLU A 168 -10.36 22.92 -12.23
N THR A 169 -11.09 23.09 -11.13
CA THR A 169 -11.11 22.15 -10.01
C THR A 169 -12.30 21.21 -10.13
N TYR A 170 -12.20 20.03 -9.54
CA TYR A 170 -13.24 19.01 -9.60
C TYR A 170 -13.85 18.78 -8.23
N MET A 171 -15.16 18.52 -8.19
CA MET A 171 -15.90 18.18 -6.98
C MET A 171 -16.59 16.83 -7.10
N PRO A 172 -16.87 16.15 -5.98
CA PRO A 172 -17.65 14.92 -5.98
C PRO A 172 -19.00 15.10 -6.67
N ARG A 173 -19.47 14.09 -7.41
CA ARG A 173 -20.77 14.12 -8.12
C ARG A 173 -21.93 14.54 -7.21
N ILE A 174 -21.84 14.19 -5.94
CA ILE A 174 -22.85 14.51 -4.92
C ILE A 174 -23.07 16.01 -4.70
N VAL A 175 -22.07 16.83 -4.99
CA VAL A 175 -22.14 18.30 -4.86
C VAL A 175 -23.09 18.88 -5.91
N PHE A 176 -23.13 18.30 -7.11
CA PHE A 176 -23.98 18.71 -8.22
C PHE A 176 -25.43 18.24 -8.12
N GLN A 177 -25.79 17.53 -7.04
CA GLN A 177 -27.13 16.96 -6.83
C GLN A 177 -27.77 17.52 -5.55
N PRO A 178 -28.29 18.77 -5.57
CA PRO A 178 -28.94 19.37 -4.42
C PRO A 178 -30.10 18.50 -3.92
N GLY A 179 -30.14 18.26 -2.61
CA GLY A 179 -31.18 17.45 -1.97
C GLY A 179 -30.96 15.94 -2.00
N HIS A 180 -29.95 15.43 -2.70
CA HIS A 180 -29.60 14.02 -2.64
C HIS A 180 -29.10 13.63 -1.24
N LYS A 181 -29.58 12.48 -0.74
CA LYS A 181 -29.15 11.94 0.55
C LYS A 181 -27.85 11.16 0.36
N ILE A 182 -26.76 11.71 0.86
CA ILE A 182 -25.43 11.09 0.81
C ILE A 182 -25.46 9.74 1.52
N THR A 183 -24.98 8.71 0.84
CA THR A 183 -24.87 7.34 1.33
C THR A 183 -23.42 6.88 1.32
N LEU A 184 -23.15 5.78 2.04
CA LEU A 184 -21.84 5.13 2.00
C LEU A 184 -21.49 4.59 0.60
N LYS A 185 -22.52 4.26 -0.20
CA LYS A 185 -22.36 3.79 -1.57
C LYS A 185 -21.76 4.88 -2.45
N ASP A 186 -22.24 6.11 -2.33
CA ASP A 186 -21.74 7.26 -3.10
C ASP A 186 -20.23 7.46 -2.86
N GLY A 187 -19.80 7.41 -1.60
CA GLY A 187 -18.38 7.52 -1.25
C GLY A 187 -17.54 6.36 -1.79
N ARG A 188 -18.08 5.13 -1.79
CA ARG A 188 -17.38 3.96 -2.38
C ARG A 188 -17.24 4.07 -3.89
N GLU A 189 -18.27 4.54 -4.57
CA GLU A 189 -18.23 4.75 -6.03
C GLU A 189 -17.22 5.84 -6.40
N GLU A 190 -17.16 6.92 -5.63
CA GLU A 190 -16.14 7.96 -5.81
C GLU A 190 -14.72 7.44 -5.55
N ALA A 191 -14.51 6.74 -4.43
CA ALA A 191 -13.22 6.16 -4.10
C ALA A 191 -12.76 5.16 -5.18
N ALA A 192 -13.66 4.30 -5.67
CA ALA A 192 -13.38 3.37 -6.75
C ALA A 192 -12.98 4.10 -8.03
N MET A 193 -13.72 5.15 -8.42
CA MET A 193 -13.42 5.95 -9.60
C MET A 193 -12.01 6.55 -9.53
N VAL A 194 -11.66 7.17 -8.41
CA VAL A 194 -10.36 7.85 -8.24
C VAL A 194 -9.22 6.84 -8.11
N MET A 195 -9.39 5.79 -7.29
CA MET A 195 -8.32 4.83 -7.02
C MET A 195 -8.06 3.94 -8.24
N PHE A 196 -9.07 3.31 -8.83
CA PHE A 196 -8.88 2.45 -10.00
C PHE A 196 -8.48 3.28 -11.23
N GLY A 197 -9.06 4.47 -11.39
CA GLY A 197 -8.68 5.38 -12.47
C GLY A 197 -7.23 5.85 -12.42
N ALA A 198 -6.57 5.85 -11.25
CA ALA A 198 -5.12 6.10 -11.15
C ALA A 198 -4.29 4.81 -11.24
N VAL A 199 -4.76 3.73 -10.61
CA VAL A 199 -3.99 2.48 -10.49
C VAL A 199 -3.87 1.79 -11.84
N ASP A 200 -4.89 1.81 -12.70
CA ASP A 200 -4.87 1.09 -13.98
C ASP A 200 -3.75 1.58 -14.93
N ASP A 201 -3.36 2.85 -14.82
CA ASP A 201 -2.30 3.46 -15.63
C ASP A 201 -0.89 2.95 -15.24
N LEU A 202 -0.69 2.54 -13.98
CA LEU A 202 0.63 2.13 -13.47
C LEU A 202 1.13 0.80 -14.04
N PRO A 203 0.35 -0.31 -14.00
CA PRO A 203 0.75 -1.56 -14.67
C PRO A 203 0.93 -1.38 -16.18
N ALA A 204 0.16 -0.49 -16.80
CA ALA A 204 0.27 -0.21 -18.23
C ALA A 204 1.60 0.46 -18.58
N ALA A 205 2.04 1.44 -17.80
CA ALA A 205 3.30 2.14 -18.00
C ALA A 205 4.53 1.30 -17.59
N THR A 206 4.47 0.66 -16.43
CA THR A 206 5.61 -0.09 -15.85
C THR A 206 5.75 -1.52 -16.36
N LYS A 207 4.68 -2.09 -16.92
CA LYS A 207 4.56 -3.52 -17.28
C LYS A 207 4.71 -4.48 -16.08
N ILE A 208 4.59 -3.97 -14.86
CA ILE A 208 4.58 -4.78 -13.64
C ILE A 208 3.22 -5.46 -13.54
N ARG A 209 3.22 -6.78 -13.31
CA ARG A 209 1.98 -7.52 -13.14
C ARG A 209 1.47 -7.28 -11.71
N PRO A 210 0.16 -7.06 -11.49
CA PRO A 210 -0.37 -6.85 -10.13
C PRO A 210 0.02 -7.94 -9.13
N LYS A 211 0.15 -9.19 -9.59
CA LYS A 211 0.61 -10.34 -8.78
C LYS A 211 2.06 -10.26 -8.29
N ASP A 212 2.87 -9.38 -8.87
CA ASP A 212 4.26 -9.15 -8.46
C ASP A 212 4.35 -8.02 -7.40
N ILE A 213 3.22 -7.39 -7.04
CA ILE A 213 3.14 -6.36 -6.00
C ILE A 213 2.91 -7.03 -4.64
N ASN A 214 3.89 -6.93 -3.75
CA ASN A 214 3.82 -7.55 -2.41
C ASN A 214 3.04 -6.71 -1.39
N ILE A 215 3.08 -5.38 -1.52
CA ILE A 215 2.54 -4.46 -0.52
C ILE A 215 1.72 -3.39 -1.24
N LEU A 216 0.46 -3.25 -0.82
CA LEU A 216 -0.42 -2.16 -1.22
C LEU A 216 -0.68 -1.27 0.00
N ILE A 217 -0.36 0.02 -0.12
CA ILE A 217 -0.62 1.02 0.91
C ILE A 217 -1.71 1.96 0.38
N VAL A 218 -2.84 2.02 1.07
CA VAL A 218 -3.95 2.93 0.74
C VAL A 218 -4.12 3.94 1.85
N ASN A 219 -4.17 5.23 1.49
CA ASN A 219 -4.45 6.32 2.41
C ASN A 219 -5.70 7.07 1.96
N CYS A 220 -6.64 7.29 2.89
CA CYS A 220 -7.82 8.12 2.66
C CYS A 220 -8.23 8.80 3.97
N GLY A 221 -8.35 10.13 3.95
CA GLY A 221 -8.75 10.91 5.13
C GLY A 221 -10.25 11.14 5.27
N ILE A 222 -11.04 10.84 4.23
CA ILE A 222 -12.45 11.26 4.12
C ILE A 222 -13.40 10.08 4.32
N LEU A 223 -13.00 8.88 3.88
CA LEU A 223 -13.86 7.71 3.85
C LEU A 223 -13.22 6.53 4.59
N ASN A 224 -13.89 6.05 5.62
CA ASN A 224 -13.51 4.84 6.36
C ASN A 224 -14.69 3.87 6.35
N THR A 225 -14.54 2.72 5.68
CA THR A 225 -15.61 1.74 5.51
C THR A 225 -15.16 0.34 5.87
N ILE A 226 -16.14 -0.55 6.09
CA ILE A 226 -15.91 -1.99 6.28
C ILE A 226 -16.58 -2.73 5.11
N PRO A 227 -15.83 -3.49 4.30
CA PRO A 227 -14.39 -3.73 4.39
C PRO A 227 -13.57 -2.50 3.95
N SER A 228 -12.27 -2.47 4.22
CA SER A 228 -11.39 -1.30 4.01
C SER A 228 -11.23 -0.95 2.52
N LEU A 229 -10.84 0.28 2.21
CA LEU A 229 -10.59 0.68 0.81
C LEU A 229 -9.48 -0.13 0.14
N SER A 230 -8.50 -0.63 0.92
CA SER A 230 -7.46 -1.54 0.42
C SER A 230 -7.96 -2.94 0.02
N SER A 231 -9.22 -3.27 0.34
CA SER A 231 -9.84 -4.55 0.00
C SER A 231 -10.82 -4.48 -1.15
N MET A 232 -11.05 -3.27 -1.68
CA MET A 232 -11.83 -3.04 -2.91
C MET A 232 -11.05 -3.52 -4.12
#